data_AF-A0A818EVP5-F1
#
_entry.id   AF-A0A818EVP5-F1
#
_cell.length_a   1.000
_cell.length_b   1.000
_cell.length_c   1.000
_cell.angle_alpha   90.00
_cell.angle_beta   90.00
_cell.angle_gamma   90.00
#
_symmetry.space_group_name_H-M   'P 1'
#
loop_
_entity.id
_entity.type
_entity.pdbx_description
1 polymer ?
#
loop_
_entity_poly.entity_id
_entity_poly.type
_entity_poly.pdbx_seq_one_letter_code
_entity_poly.pdbx_strand_id
1 'polypeptide(L)'
;MEELMNEIRYLCHLQHLRMISCNFQSSNCNNIWRLPKLTHLNLTAHPNNRAAISPTETMPSLRNLSIQGETIQVASLKLLLQFTPCLERLSISPVDYYLTKTLSFTLPSIDRLHICFESTTNGLKYILQLVQNLSHLTILTARNYIDGYQWEQWITDYLPKLEIFQMKMLFVINDYTRTEEKVDEILNSFKTHFWIHKHRWFVRCHWSRKQECKSWCLYTLPYGFSSFDVYANMEIKSTSPHDDDYHAYDHVQRLHYNSCLSETLSLFQFRNLRYLEYLPIYKDSFCSNVRTDLLTSLFVYLCDITFKSQVQILFDRSPHLYSFQLRTDRNPLSLFDEFTSKSIRQLDLHSPHACWSEQYCTIFSQTSLGLQCEVLAIAVENRTAILCLVKSMRNLRALTVFSRDDPWIMKLDYDRIPPEEDRHIKWLQQRLPSTCTISRIKSLQNKVRLWIH
;
A
#
# COMPACT_ATOMS: atom_id res chain seq x y z
N MET A 1 -18.14 -6.38 -12.88
CA MET A 1 -17.70 -7.22 -11.74
C MET A 1 -18.65 -8.38 -11.54
N GLU A 2 -19.96 -8.15 -11.47
CA GLU A 2 -20.96 -9.23 -11.46
C GLU A 2 -20.81 -10.19 -12.64
N GLU A 3 -20.63 -9.68 -13.87
CA GLU A 3 -20.37 -10.51 -15.05
C GLU A 3 -19.13 -11.40 -14.88
N LEU A 4 -17.98 -10.82 -14.51
CA LEU A 4 -16.76 -11.58 -14.23
C LEU A 4 -16.98 -12.67 -13.17
N MET A 5 -17.72 -12.36 -12.09
CA MET A 5 -18.03 -13.32 -11.04
C MET A 5 -18.98 -14.42 -11.52
N ASN A 6 -19.86 -14.15 -12.47
CA ASN A 6 -20.72 -15.16 -13.08
C ASN A 6 -19.94 -16.07 -14.04
N GLU A 7 -18.93 -15.55 -14.72
CA GLU A 7 -18.08 -16.32 -15.62
C GLU A 7 -17.05 -17.18 -14.88
N ILE A 8 -16.60 -16.73 -13.69
CA ILE A 8 -15.52 -17.41 -12.96
C ILE A 8 -15.86 -18.87 -12.64
N ARG A 9 -17.16 -19.20 -12.46
CA ARG A 9 -17.62 -20.57 -12.18
C ARG A 9 -17.26 -21.58 -13.27
N TYR A 10 -17.01 -21.11 -14.50
CA TYR A 10 -16.62 -21.97 -15.62
C TYR A 10 -15.11 -22.24 -15.65
N LEU A 11 -14.31 -21.55 -14.82
CA LEU A 11 -12.85 -21.71 -14.76
C LEU A 11 -12.45 -22.85 -13.81
N CYS A 12 -12.95 -24.06 -14.05
CA CYS A 12 -12.75 -25.23 -13.16
C CYS A 12 -11.29 -25.69 -13.00
N HIS A 13 -10.36 -25.13 -13.77
CA HIS A 13 -8.93 -25.40 -13.68
C HIS A 13 -8.12 -24.28 -13.05
N LEU A 14 -8.78 -23.19 -12.62
CA LEU A 14 -8.11 -22.06 -12.00
C LEU A 14 -7.51 -22.47 -10.65
N GLN A 15 -6.18 -22.36 -10.54
CA GLN A 15 -5.43 -22.66 -9.32
C GLN A 15 -5.06 -21.41 -8.52
N HIS A 16 -4.85 -20.29 -9.22
CA HIS A 16 -4.42 -19.02 -8.64
C HIS A 16 -5.37 -17.92 -9.08
N LEU A 17 -5.95 -17.20 -8.12
CA LEU A 17 -6.78 -16.04 -8.39
C LEU A 17 -6.28 -14.85 -7.57
N ARG A 18 -6.08 -13.73 -8.25
CA ARG A 18 -5.76 -12.44 -7.63
C ARG A 18 -6.75 -11.39 -8.09
N MET A 19 -7.44 -10.77 -7.14
CA MET A 19 -8.39 -9.70 -7.38
C MET A 19 -7.91 -8.46 -6.63
N ILE A 20 -7.63 -7.38 -7.37
CA ILE A 20 -7.03 -6.16 -6.82
C ILE A 20 -8.04 -5.02 -6.87
N SER A 21 -8.17 -4.30 -5.76
CA SER A 21 -9.06 -3.13 -5.60
C SER A 21 -10.51 -3.41 -6.01
N CYS A 22 -10.99 -4.62 -5.71
CA CYS A 22 -12.34 -5.04 -6.06
C CYS A 22 -13.35 -4.64 -4.98
N ASN A 23 -14.60 -4.42 -5.38
CA ASN A 23 -15.72 -4.21 -4.46
C ASN A 23 -16.44 -5.55 -4.25
N PHE A 24 -16.05 -6.27 -3.21
CA PHE A 24 -16.62 -7.57 -2.90
C PHE A 24 -17.98 -7.38 -2.26
N GLN A 25 -19.05 -7.79 -2.93
CA GLN A 25 -20.33 -8.05 -2.25
C GLN A 25 -20.38 -9.54 -1.90
N SER A 26 -20.82 -9.88 -0.68
CA SER A 26 -20.76 -11.24 -0.13
C SER A 26 -21.42 -12.29 -1.05
N SER A 27 -22.54 -11.95 -1.68
CA SER A 27 -23.24 -12.82 -2.63
C SER A 27 -22.41 -13.19 -3.85
N ASN A 28 -21.59 -12.27 -4.35
CA ASN A 28 -20.84 -12.45 -5.60
C ASN A 28 -19.56 -13.30 -5.40
N CYS A 29 -19.01 -13.34 -4.19
CA CYS A 29 -17.80 -14.12 -3.90
C CYS A 29 -18.05 -15.62 -3.78
N ASN A 30 -19.31 -16.07 -3.65
CA ASN A 30 -19.67 -17.49 -3.56
C ASN A 30 -19.26 -18.30 -4.80
N ASN A 31 -19.14 -17.68 -5.97
CA ASN A 31 -18.64 -18.40 -7.14
C ASN A 31 -17.14 -18.69 -7.06
N ILE A 32 -16.36 -17.86 -6.35
CA ILE A 32 -14.95 -18.12 -6.05
C ILE A 32 -14.86 -19.33 -5.11
N TRP A 33 -15.64 -19.28 -4.02
CA TRP A 33 -16.21 -20.40 -3.22
C TRP A 33 -16.04 -21.82 -3.79
N ARG A 34 -16.58 -21.96 -5.00
CA ARG A 34 -16.89 -23.22 -5.66
C ARG A 34 -15.77 -23.72 -6.57
N LEU A 35 -14.68 -22.99 -6.72
CA LEU A 35 -13.61 -23.36 -7.64
C LEU A 35 -12.82 -24.57 -7.11
N PRO A 36 -12.94 -25.76 -7.74
CA PRO A 36 -12.52 -27.02 -7.13
C PRO A 36 -10.99 -27.20 -7.09
N LYS A 37 -10.26 -26.45 -7.92
CA LYS A 37 -8.79 -26.53 -8.03
C LYS A 37 -8.09 -25.29 -7.46
N LEU A 38 -8.83 -24.34 -6.89
CA LEU A 38 -8.25 -23.09 -6.40
C LEU A 38 -7.42 -23.37 -5.14
N THR A 39 -6.13 -23.13 -5.22
CA THR A 39 -5.17 -23.34 -4.12
C THR A 39 -4.65 -22.02 -3.55
N HIS A 40 -4.68 -20.94 -4.34
CA HIS A 40 -4.22 -19.61 -3.94
C HIS A 40 -5.25 -18.54 -4.27
N LEU A 41 -5.66 -17.78 -3.26
CA LEU A 41 -6.60 -16.68 -3.39
C LEU A 41 -6.03 -15.42 -2.75
N ASN A 42 -5.92 -14.35 -3.52
CA ASN A 42 -5.56 -13.02 -3.04
C ASN A 42 -6.68 -12.02 -3.36
N LEU A 43 -7.28 -11.46 -2.32
CA LEU A 43 -8.35 -10.48 -2.36
C LEU A 43 -7.83 -9.17 -1.78
N THR A 44 -7.67 -8.15 -2.60
CA THR A 44 -7.39 -6.79 -2.13
C THR A 44 -8.65 -5.96 -2.33
N ALA A 45 -9.31 -5.59 -1.24
CA ALA A 45 -10.51 -4.78 -1.25
C ALA A 45 -10.19 -3.33 -1.61
N HIS A 46 -11.18 -2.65 -2.20
CA HIS A 46 -11.12 -1.20 -2.34
C HIS A 46 -11.22 -0.54 -0.94
N PRO A 47 -10.50 0.58 -0.64
CA PRO A 47 -10.53 1.23 0.67
C PRO A 47 -11.92 1.65 1.20
N ASN A 48 -12.90 1.73 0.29
CA ASN A 48 -14.28 2.10 0.61
C ASN A 48 -15.20 0.88 0.75
N ASN A 49 -14.68 -0.35 0.57
CA ASN A 49 -15.48 -1.55 0.73
C ASN A 49 -15.61 -1.87 2.22
N ARG A 50 -16.86 -2.03 2.67
CA ARG A 50 -17.18 -2.43 4.05
C ARG A 50 -17.79 -3.83 4.13
N ALA A 51 -17.97 -4.50 3.00
CA ALA A 51 -18.59 -5.80 2.98
C ALA A 51 -17.68 -6.84 3.62
N ALA A 52 -18.22 -7.64 4.53
CA ALA A 52 -17.48 -8.75 5.10
C ALA A 52 -17.42 -9.92 4.12
N ILE A 53 -16.22 -10.44 3.89
CA ILE A 53 -16.05 -11.75 3.27
C ILE A 53 -16.62 -12.80 4.24
N SER A 54 -17.71 -13.45 3.82
CA SER A 54 -18.36 -14.52 4.57
C SER A 54 -18.61 -15.68 3.61
N PRO A 55 -17.71 -16.66 3.54
CA PRO A 55 -17.95 -17.84 2.73
C PRO A 55 -19.20 -18.57 3.23
N THR A 56 -19.95 -19.12 2.29
CA THR A 56 -21.14 -19.94 2.56
C THR A 56 -20.92 -21.42 2.22
N GLU A 57 -19.78 -21.74 1.60
CA GLU A 57 -19.44 -23.08 1.10
C GLU A 57 -17.99 -23.42 1.43
N THR A 58 -17.75 -24.71 1.66
CA THR A 58 -16.42 -25.22 2.03
C THR A 58 -15.53 -25.31 0.79
N MET A 59 -14.32 -24.76 0.88
CA MET A 59 -13.27 -24.83 -0.13
C MET A 59 -12.09 -25.66 0.37
N PRO A 60 -12.12 -26.99 0.20
CA PRO A 60 -11.07 -27.88 0.72
C PRO A 60 -9.75 -27.79 -0.08
N SER A 61 -9.77 -27.22 -1.29
CA SER A 61 -8.58 -27.07 -2.12
C SER A 61 -7.69 -25.89 -1.69
N LEU A 62 -8.25 -24.90 -0.99
CA LEU A 62 -7.52 -23.68 -0.69
C LEU A 62 -6.40 -23.94 0.32
N ARG A 63 -5.19 -23.52 -0.04
CA ARG A 63 -3.99 -23.62 0.80
C ARG A 63 -3.47 -22.26 1.21
N ASN A 64 -3.66 -21.25 0.37
CA ASN A 64 -3.13 -19.90 0.58
C ASN A 64 -4.25 -18.88 0.40
N LEU A 65 -4.47 -18.06 1.44
CA LEU A 65 -5.46 -17.00 1.42
C LEU A 65 -4.82 -15.69 1.88
N SER A 66 -4.96 -14.65 1.07
CA SER A 66 -4.62 -13.28 1.42
C SER A 66 -5.83 -12.38 1.25
N ILE A 67 -6.19 -11.66 2.31
CA ILE A 67 -7.25 -10.66 2.31
C ILE A 67 -6.65 -9.34 2.82
N GLN A 68 -6.71 -8.30 2.01
CA GLN A 68 -6.12 -7.00 2.31
C GLN A 68 -7.13 -5.88 2.09
N GLY A 69 -7.06 -4.82 2.90
CA GLY A 69 -7.88 -3.63 2.74
C GLY A 69 -9.30 -3.76 3.29
N GLU A 70 -9.59 -4.84 4.01
CA GLU A 70 -10.89 -5.08 4.65
C GLU A 70 -10.66 -5.47 6.11
N THR A 71 -11.38 -4.80 7.00
CA THR A 71 -11.32 -5.15 8.41
C THR A 71 -12.08 -6.44 8.66
N ILE A 72 -11.37 -7.52 8.98
CA ILE A 72 -11.97 -8.82 9.28
C ILE A 72 -12.33 -8.87 10.75
N GLN A 73 -13.61 -9.10 11.05
CA GLN A 73 -14.04 -9.42 12.40
C GLN A 73 -13.61 -10.84 12.75
N VAL A 74 -13.26 -11.09 14.02
CA VAL A 74 -12.81 -12.42 14.44
C VAL A 74 -13.89 -13.51 14.27
N ALA A 75 -15.17 -13.16 14.39
CA ALA A 75 -16.26 -14.08 14.06
C ALA A 75 -16.21 -14.50 12.58
N SER A 76 -15.96 -13.57 11.67
CA SER A 76 -15.76 -13.84 10.24
C SER A 76 -14.51 -14.65 9.99
N LEU A 77 -13.42 -14.40 10.74
CA LEU A 77 -12.21 -15.22 10.67
C LEU A 77 -12.50 -16.67 11.07
N LYS A 78 -13.26 -16.90 12.14
CA LYS A 78 -13.68 -18.25 12.53
C LYS A 78 -14.47 -18.94 11.41
N LEU A 79 -15.46 -18.26 10.82
CA LEU A 79 -16.25 -18.81 9.72
C LEU A 79 -15.36 -19.12 8.52
N LEU A 80 -14.53 -18.16 8.11
CA LEU A 80 -13.58 -18.31 7.00
C LEU A 80 -12.77 -19.60 7.13
N LEU A 81 -12.23 -19.83 8.33
CA LEU A 81 -11.40 -20.99 8.63
C LEU A 81 -12.18 -22.31 8.69
N GLN A 82 -13.42 -22.29 9.19
CA GLN A 82 -14.31 -23.46 9.12
C GLN A 82 -14.60 -23.87 7.68
N PHE A 83 -14.70 -22.90 6.77
CA PHE A 83 -14.93 -23.15 5.35
C PHE A 83 -13.65 -23.42 4.56
N THR A 84 -12.45 -23.27 5.14
CA THR A 84 -11.17 -23.56 4.48
C THR A 84 -10.32 -24.52 5.32
N PRO A 85 -10.74 -25.79 5.47
CA PRO A 85 -10.16 -26.72 6.45
C PRO A 85 -8.71 -27.13 6.16
N CYS A 86 -8.24 -26.90 4.93
CA CYS A 86 -6.87 -27.22 4.53
C CYS A 86 -5.99 -25.97 4.37
N LEU A 87 -6.41 -24.83 4.91
CA LEU A 87 -5.65 -23.60 4.78
C LEU A 87 -4.34 -23.69 5.56
N GLU A 88 -3.23 -23.52 4.87
CA GLU A 88 -1.87 -23.56 5.42
C GLU A 88 -1.35 -22.14 5.65
N ARG A 89 -1.59 -21.24 4.70
CA ARG A 89 -1.11 -19.85 4.75
C ARG A 89 -2.26 -18.85 4.77
N LEU A 90 -2.25 -18.01 5.80
CA LEU A 90 -3.22 -16.94 5.96
C LEU A 90 -2.53 -15.58 6.04
N SER A 91 -2.98 -14.62 5.25
CA SER A 91 -2.58 -13.22 5.34
C SER A 91 -3.81 -12.31 5.43
N ILE A 92 -3.96 -11.54 6.50
CA ILE A 92 -5.15 -10.70 6.76
C ILE A 92 -4.78 -9.30 7.27
N SER A 93 -5.50 -8.26 6.80
CA SER A 93 -5.28 -6.87 7.22
C SER A 93 -6.51 -5.97 6.95
N PRO A 94 -6.99 -5.18 7.94
CA PRO A 94 -6.81 -5.25 9.40
C PRO A 94 -7.80 -6.21 10.11
N VAL A 95 -7.66 -6.44 11.43
CA VAL A 95 -8.59 -7.27 12.24
C VAL A 95 -9.26 -6.41 13.33
N ASP A 96 -10.60 -6.30 13.33
CA ASP A 96 -11.37 -5.46 14.28
C ASP A 96 -11.72 -6.18 15.59
N TYR A 97 -11.97 -5.38 16.64
CA TYR A 97 -12.12 -5.78 18.02
C TYR A 97 -13.49 -5.50 18.63
N TYR A 98 -14.35 -6.51 18.62
CA TYR A 98 -15.36 -6.69 19.66
C TYR A 98 -15.32 -8.13 20.20
N LEU A 99 -14.11 -8.62 20.52
CA LEU A 99 -13.95 -9.92 21.17
C LEU A 99 -14.18 -9.78 22.67
N THR A 100 -15.35 -10.19 23.14
CA THR A 100 -15.67 -10.33 24.57
C THR A 100 -15.71 -11.78 25.04
N LYS A 101 -15.50 -12.75 24.15
CA LYS A 101 -15.59 -14.19 24.50
C LYS A 101 -14.39 -14.98 23.99
N THR A 102 -13.95 -15.91 24.83
CA THR A 102 -12.96 -16.94 24.50
C THR A 102 -13.48 -17.83 23.37
N LEU A 103 -12.60 -18.12 22.42
CA LEU A 103 -12.88 -19.05 21.32
C LEU A 103 -12.33 -20.42 21.70
N SER A 104 -13.16 -21.46 21.60
CA SER A 104 -12.81 -22.83 22.01
C SER A 104 -12.37 -23.73 20.84
N PHE A 105 -11.63 -23.19 19.87
CA PHE A 105 -11.16 -23.97 18.72
C PHE A 105 -9.67 -23.78 18.46
N THR A 106 -9.05 -24.76 17.82
CA THR A 106 -7.65 -24.70 17.36
C THR A 106 -7.63 -24.75 15.83
N LEU A 107 -6.55 -24.23 15.24
CA LEU A 107 -6.32 -24.13 13.80
C LEU A 107 -5.07 -24.91 13.45
N PRO A 108 -5.17 -26.26 13.42
CA PRO A 108 -3.99 -27.09 13.31
C PRO A 108 -3.33 -27.03 11.91
N SER A 109 -4.05 -26.59 10.87
CA SER A 109 -3.51 -26.58 9.51
C SER A 109 -2.64 -25.36 9.20
N ILE A 110 -2.81 -24.25 9.91
CA ILE A 110 -2.08 -23.01 9.61
C ILE A 110 -0.64 -23.13 10.10
N ASP A 111 0.30 -23.12 9.16
CA ASP A 111 1.73 -23.11 9.42
C ASP A 111 2.34 -21.72 9.23
N ARG A 112 1.72 -20.85 8.40
CA ARG A 112 2.17 -19.47 8.15
C ARG A 112 1.06 -18.45 8.30
N LEU A 113 1.33 -17.42 9.10
CA LEU A 113 0.39 -16.37 9.43
C LEU A 113 1.02 -15.00 9.22
N HIS A 114 0.41 -14.17 8.39
CA HIS A 114 0.75 -12.76 8.23
C HIS A 114 -0.43 -11.87 8.64
N ILE A 115 -0.31 -11.14 9.74
CA ILE A 115 -1.40 -10.30 10.26
C ILE A 115 -0.97 -8.85 10.41
N CYS A 116 -1.86 -7.94 10.00
CA CYS A 116 -1.83 -6.55 10.41
C CYS A 116 -2.91 -6.34 11.47
N PHE A 117 -2.47 -6.00 12.68
CA PHE A 117 -3.28 -6.03 13.89
C PHE A 117 -3.37 -4.62 14.52
N GLU A 118 -4.56 -4.04 14.51
CA GLU A 118 -4.84 -2.69 14.99
C GLU A 118 -5.75 -2.70 16.23
N SER A 119 -5.58 -3.71 17.08
CA SER A 119 -6.53 -4.07 18.14
C SER A 119 -5.82 -4.25 19.49
N THR A 120 -6.51 -4.63 20.57
CA THR A 120 -5.88 -4.75 21.89
C THR A 120 -4.92 -5.94 21.99
N THR A 121 -3.94 -5.85 22.87
CA THR A 121 -2.97 -6.92 23.17
C THR A 121 -3.64 -8.26 23.52
N ASN A 122 -4.77 -8.23 24.23
CA ASN A 122 -5.55 -9.44 24.54
C ASN A 122 -6.12 -10.11 23.28
N GLY A 123 -6.59 -9.33 22.30
CA GLY A 123 -7.06 -9.86 21.03
C GLY A 123 -5.98 -10.60 20.27
N LEU A 124 -4.77 -10.06 20.25
CA LEU A 124 -3.62 -10.70 19.62
C LEU A 124 -3.29 -12.01 20.33
N LYS A 125 -3.20 -11.97 21.67
CA LYS A 125 -2.98 -13.16 22.49
C LYS A 125 -3.97 -14.28 22.16
N TYR A 126 -5.26 -13.95 22.03
CA TYR A 126 -6.27 -14.93 21.65
C TYR A 126 -6.03 -15.51 20.26
N ILE A 127 -5.67 -14.71 19.26
CA ILE A 127 -5.36 -15.22 17.91
C ILE A 127 -4.19 -16.20 17.96
N LEU A 128 -3.12 -15.87 18.70
CA LEU A 128 -1.94 -16.74 18.81
C LEU A 128 -2.29 -18.10 19.45
N GLN A 129 -3.20 -18.13 20.44
CA GLN A 129 -3.68 -19.37 21.04
C GLN A 129 -4.40 -20.30 20.06
N LEU A 130 -4.96 -19.77 18.97
CA LEU A 130 -5.66 -20.57 17.96
C LEU A 130 -4.69 -21.29 17.03
N VAL A 131 -3.47 -20.78 16.81
CA VAL A 131 -2.54 -21.23 15.75
C VAL A 131 -1.31 -21.96 16.31
N GLN A 132 -1.52 -23.01 17.09
CA GLN A 132 -0.43 -23.69 17.83
C GLN A 132 0.59 -24.44 16.93
N ASN A 133 0.24 -24.71 15.67
CA ASN A 133 1.14 -25.36 14.71
C ASN A 133 1.95 -24.38 13.85
N LEU A 134 1.91 -23.08 14.19
CA LEU A 134 2.53 -22.04 13.41
C LEU A 134 4.07 -22.16 13.42
N SER A 135 4.67 -22.24 12.24
CA SER A 135 6.12 -22.21 12.03
C SER A 135 6.62 -20.84 11.62
N HIS A 136 5.76 -20.01 11.00
CA HIS A 136 6.08 -18.67 10.55
C HIS A 136 5.02 -17.65 10.99
N LEU A 137 5.44 -16.65 11.74
CA LEU A 137 4.61 -15.50 12.10
C LEU A 137 5.21 -14.20 11.56
N THR A 138 4.47 -13.51 10.70
CA THR A 138 4.71 -12.12 10.33
C THR A 138 3.62 -11.25 10.94
N ILE A 139 3.98 -10.29 11.78
CA ILE A 139 3.00 -9.42 12.45
C ILE A 139 3.37 -7.95 12.33
N LEU A 140 2.41 -7.16 11.87
CA LEU A 140 2.43 -5.70 11.97
C LEU A 140 1.42 -5.27 13.04
N THR A 141 1.86 -4.58 14.09
CA THR A 141 0.95 -3.94 15.05
C THR A 141 1.01 -2.43 14.93
N ALA A 142 -0.13 -1.78 15.16
CA ALA A 142 -0.21 -0.33 15.30
C ALA A 142 -0.84 0.04 16.65
N ARG A 143 -0.32 1.09 17.28
CA ARG A 143 -0.77 1.69 18.56
C ARG A 143 -0.63 0.80 19.80
N ASN A 144 -0.03 -0.38 19.67
CA ASN A 144 0.16 -1.31 20.78
C ASN A 144 1.65 -1.58 20.99
N TYR A 145 2.11 -1.35 22.22
CA TYR A 145 3.42 -1.75 22.67
C TYR A 145 3.31 -3.08 23.43
N ILE A 146 4.15 -4.04 23.04
CA ILE A 146 4.32 -5.35 23.69
C ILE A 146 5.82 -5.52 23.87
N ASP A 147 6.27 -5.70 25.10
CA ASP A 147 7.69 -5.86 25.38
C ASP A 147 8.20 -7.27 25.01
N GLY A 148 9.52 -7.45 25.08
CA GLY A 148 10.17 -8.72 24.74
C GLY A 148 9.86 -9.85 25.70
N TYR A 149 9.53 -9.56 26.97
CA TYR A 149 9.13 -10.58 27.95
C TYR A 149 7.74 -11.12 27.66
N GLN A 150 6.80 -10.24 27.32
CA GLN A 150 5.44 -10.62 26.93
C GLN A 150 5.45 -11.45 25.64
N TRP A 151 6.23 -11.02 24.63
CA TRP A 151 6.39 -11.78 23.40
C TRP A 151 7.03 -13.15 23.65
N GLU A 152 8.10 -13.21 24.44
CA GLU A 152 8.75 -14.47 24.83
C GLU A 152 7.76 -15.43 25.51
N GLN A 153 6.96 -14.93 26.45
CA GLN A 153 5.93 -15.71 27.11
C GLN A 153 4.90 -16.25 26.12
N TRP A 154 4.33 -15.41 25.25
CA TRP A 154 3.30 -15.84 24.32
C TRP A 154 3.80 -16.83 23.28
N ILE A 155 5.03 -16.64 22.80
CA ILE A 155 5.64 -17.58 21.85
C ILE A 155 5.87 -18.92 22.52
N THR A 156 6.39 -18.92 23.74
CA THR A 156 6.65 -20.14 24.51
C THR A 156 5.36 -20.89 24.84
N ASP A 157 4.33 -20.17 25.31
CA ASP A 157 3.07 -20.77 25.76
C ASP A 157 2.18 -21.23 24.60
N TYR A 158 2.18 -20.50 23.47
CA TYR A 158 1.17 -20.68 22.42
C TYR A 158 1.72 -21.11 21.07
N LEU A 159 3.00 -20.85 20.78
CA LEU A 159 3.60 -21.08 19.47
C LEU A 159 4.88 -21.95 19.56
N PRO A 160 4.80 -23.17 20.13
CA PRO A 160 5.98 -23.98 20.42
C PRO A 160 6.76 -24.43 19.17
N LYS A 161 6.15 -24.35 17.99
CA LYS A 161 6.75 -24.73 16.69
C LYS A 161 7.28 -23.54 15.90
N LEU A 162 7.30 -22.34 16.47
CA LEU A 162 7.67 -21.13 15.76
C LEU A 162 9.17 -21.10 15.42
N GLU A 163 9.48 -21.06 14.13
CA GLU A 163 10.85 -21.01 13.60
C GLU A 163 11.20 -19.62 13.09
N ILE A 164 10.24 -18.95 12.45
CA ILE A 164 10.42 -17.61 11.89
C ILE A 164 9.44 -16.64 12.56
N PHE A 165 10.00 -15.64 13.22
CA PHE A 165 9.25 -14.55 13.81
C PHE A 165 9.68 -13.23 13.19
N GLN A 166 8.75 -12.59 12.49
CA GLN A 166 8.92 -11.28 11.87
C GLN A 166 7.91 -10.30 12.46
N MET A 167 8.38 -9.25 13.10
CA MET A 167 7.53 -8.28 13.78
C MET A 167 7.86 -6.86 13.34
N LYS A 168 6.83 -6.02 13.18
CA LYS A 168 6.91 -4.55 13.10
C LYS A 168 5.83 -3.96 14.00
N MET A 169 6.21 -3.27 15.05
CA MET A 169 5.30 -2.57 15.96
C MET A 169 5.46 -1.08 15.82
N LEU A 170 4.37 -0.39 15.50
CA LEU A 170 4.28 1.06 15.48
C LEU A 170 3.52 1.51 16.72
N PHE A 171 4.12 2.35 17.56
CA PHE A 171 3.48 2.84 18.79
C PHE A 171 3.91 4.26 19.13
N VAL A 172 3.24 4.87 20.10
CA VAL A 172 3.50 6.24 20.55
C VAL A 172 3.80 6.22 22.03
N ILE A 173 4.90 6.85 22.43
CA ILE A 173 5.24 7.14 23.83
C ILE A 173 5.00 8.63 24.06
N ASN A 174 4.13 8.96 25.02
CA ASN A 174 3.74 10.36 25.28
C ASN A 174 4.77 11.13 26.12
N ASP A 175 5.66 10.44 26.83
CA ASP A 175 6.67 11.04 27.70
C ASP A 175 8.07 10.97 27.04
N TYR A 176 8.60 12.15 26.69
CA TYR A 176 9.90 12.32 26.01
C TYR A 176 11.07 12.50 26.97
N THR A 177 10.81 12.62 28.27
CA THR A 177 11.90 12.65 29.24
C THR A 177 12.61 11.31 29.19
N ARG A 178 13.95 11.36 29.15
CA ARG A 178 14.82 10.16 29.16
C ARG A 178 14.48 9.17 28.03
N THR A 179 14.25 9.69 26.84
CA THR A 179 13.92 8.89 25.64
C THR A 179 14.92 7.75 25.42
N GLU A 180 16.23 7.99 25.57
CA GLU A 180 17.25 6.95 25.40
C GLU A 180 17.17 5.87 26.49
N GLU A 181 16.93 6.23 27.76
CA GLU A 181 16.75 5.25 28.85
C GLU A 181 15.55 4.33 28.56
N LYS A 182 14.46 4.89 28.01
CA LYS A 182 13.28 4.11 27.60
C LYS A 182 13.56 3.18 26.42
N VAL A 183 14.32 3.66 25.42
CA VAL A 183 14.78 2.78 24.33
C VAL A 183 15.59 1.62 24.89
N ASP A 184 16.46 1.88 25.87
CA ASP A 184 17.27 0.86 26.51
C ASP A 184 16.43 -0.13 27.31
N GLU A 185 15.44 0.34 28.08
CA GLU A 185 14.48 -0.52 28.78
C GLU A 185 13.75 -1.44 27.79
N ILE A 186 13.21 -0.88 26.70
CA ILE A 186 12.52 -1.64 25.65
C ILE A 186 13.46 -2.68 25.08
N LEU A 187 14.64 -2.30 24.60
CA LEU A 187 15.58 -3.23 23.96
C LEU A 187 16.12 -4.27 24.93
N ASN A 188 16.29 -3.94 26.22
CA ASN A 188 16.73 -4.89 27.23
C ASN A 188 15.71 -6.03 27.44
N SER A 189 14.42 -5.77 27.27
CA SER A 189 13.41 -6.85 27.27
C SER A 189 13.58 -7.86 26.12
N PHE A 190 14.28 -7.49 25.04
CA PHE A 190 14.61 -8.36 23.90
C PHE A 190 16.06 -8.89 23.94
N LYS A 191 16.75 -8.81 25.09
CA LYS A 191 18.13 -9.31 25.27
C LYS A 191 18.22 -10.60 26.09
N THR A 192 17.10 -11.26 26.37
CA THR A 192 17.12 -12.53 27.10
C THR A 192 17.81 -13.63 26.28
N HIS A 193 18.14 -14.75 26.93
CA HIS A 193 18.71 -15.91 26.26
C HIS A 193 17.82 -16.44 25.12
N PHE A 194 16.50 -16.33 25.27
CA PHE A 194 15.51 -16.69 24.26
C PHE A 194 15.74 -15.92 22.94
N TRP A 195 15.86 -14.59 23.02
CA TRP A 195 16.02 -13.74 21.83
C TRP A 195 17.40 -13.87 21.20
N ILE A 196 18.46 -13.73 22.00
CA ILE A 196 19.83 -13.55 21.49
C ILE A 196 20.48 -14.88 21.08
N HIS A 197 20.32 -15.92 21.90
CA HIS A 197 21.07 -17.18 21.73
C HIS A 197 20.22 -18.29 21.14
N LYS A 198 19.02 -18.52 21.67
CA LYS A 198 18.14 -19.61 21.24
C LYS A 198 17.59 -19.37 19.84
N HIS A 199 16.97 -18.21 19.61
CA HIS A 199 16.30 -17.91 18.34
C HIS A 199 17.09 -17.00 17.41
N ARG A 200 18.02 -16.19 17.95
CA ARG A 200 18.77 -15.16 17.21
C ARG A 200 17.85 -14.18 16.48
N TRP A 201 16.70 -13.87 17.09
CA TRP A 201 15.78 -12.86 16.61
C TRP A 201 16.18 -11.51 17.21
N PHE A 202 17.08 -10.82 16.52
CA PHE A 202 17.50 -9.48 16.95
C PHE A 202 16.39 -8.46 16.66
N VAL A 203 16.35 -7.40 17.46
CA VAL A 203 15.32 -6.38 17.38
C VAL A 203 15.97 -5.01 17.25
N ARG A 204 15.42 -4.16 16.39
CA ARG A 204 15.85 -2.79 16.16
C ARG A 204 14.72 -1.82 16.45
N CYS A 205 15.05 -0.78 17.20
CA CYS A 205 14.15 0.32 17.53
C CYS A 205 14.55 1.56 16.73
N HIS A 206 13.56 2.15 16.07
CA HIS A 206 13.64 3.44 15.39
C HIS A 206 12.74 4.44 16.10
N TRP A 207 13.28 5.62 16.43
CA TRP A 207 12.51 6.70 17.04
C TRP A 207 13.00 8.07 16.57
N SER A 208 12.18 9.10 16.73
CA SER A 208 12.56 10.48 16.46
C SER A 208 12.94 11.18 17.77
N ARG A 209 14.07 11.90 17.79
CA ARG A 209 14.42 12.81 18.89
C ARG A 209 13.53 14.05 18.93
N LYS A 210 12.99 14.47 17.79
CA LYS A 210 12.14 15.67 17.70
C LYS A 210 10.72 15.36 18.16
N GLN A 211 10.16 16.25 18.98
CA GLN A 211 8.80 16.12 19.57
C GLN A 211 7.68 16.06 18.52
N GLU A 212 7.93 16.54 17.30
CA GLU A 212 6.96 16.59 16.21
C GLU A 212 6.55 15.20 15.72
N CYS A 213 7.45 14.21 15.79
CA CYS A 213 7.18 12.85 15.35
C CYS A 213 7.17 11.90 16.54
N LYS A 214 5.96 11.61 17.04
CA LYS A 214 5.74 10.80 18.25
C LYS A 214 5.79 9.29 18.02
N SER A 215 6.02 8.85 16.79
CA SER A 215 5.97 7.44 16.41
C SER A 215 7.31 6.74 16.62
N TRP A 216 7.24 5.60 17.30
CA TRP A 216 8.33 4.65 17.48
C TRP A 216 8.03 3.42 16.63
N CYS A 217 9.07 2.81 16.08
CA CYS A 217 8.97 1.61 15.27
C CYS A 217 9.96 0.57 15.78
N LEU A 218 9.45 -0.56 16.27
CA LEU A 218 10.25 -1.69 16.73
C LEU A 218 10.06 -2.86 15.78
N TYR A 219 11.13 -3.51 15.35
CA TYR A 219 11.01 -4.63 14.43
C TYR A 219 12.16 -5.64 14.52
N THR A 220 11.91 -6.87 14.08
CA THR A 220 12.91 -7.95 14.05
C THR A 220 13.85 -7.82 12.84
N LEU A 221 15.09 -8.27 13.00
CA LEU A 221 16.11 -8.33 11.95
C LEU A 221 16.32 -9.77 11.44
N PRO A 222 16.60 -9.97 10.14
CA PRO A 222 16.58 -8.96 9.06
C PRO A 222 15.15 -8.43 8.81
N TYR A 223 15.04 -7.23 8.23
CA TYR A 223 13.76 -6.57 8.01
C TYR A 223 12.87 -7.37 7.04
N GLY A 224 11.74 -7.89 7.53
CA GLY A 224 10.88 -8.81 6.77
C GLY A 224 9.74 -8.19 5.96
N PHE A 225 9.56 -6.86 5.99
CA PHE A 225 8.37 -6.22 5.41
C PHE A 225 8.65 -5.58 4.05
N SER A 226 7.63 -5.56 3.19
CA SER A 226 7.73 -5.00 1.84
C SER A 226 7.72 -3.47 1.78
N SER A 227 7.33 -2.81 2.87
CA SER A 227 7.20 -1.36 2.95
C SER A 227 7.96 -0.79 4.14
N PHE A 228 8.75 0.25 3.89
CA PHE A 228 9.52 0.94 4.92
C PHE A 228 9.24 2.44 4.89
N ASP A 229 9.10 3.02 6.09
CA ASP A 229 8.80 4.43 6.29
C ASP A 229 10.04 5.10 6.87
N VAL A 230 10.58 6.09 6.16
CA VAL A 230 11.71 6.89 6.60
C VAL A 230 11.20 8.18 7.21
N TYR A 231 11.65 8.46 8.43
CA TYR A 231 11.38 9.71 9.13
C TYR A 231 12.67 10.55 9.22
N ALA A 232 12.54 11.87 9.31
CA ALA A 232 13.70 12.76 9.52
C ALA A 232 14.19 12.64 10.96
N ASN A 233 15.51 12.74 11.13
CA ASN A 233 16.17 12.71 12.45
C ASN A 233 15.82 11.43 13.23
N MET A 234 15.73 10.32 12.49
CA MET A 234 15.47 9.01 13.07
C MET A 234 16.76 8.49 13.67
N GLU A 235 16.71 8.17 14.96
CA GLU A 235 17.74 7.46 15.69
C GLU A 235 17.45 5.96 15.64
N ILE A 236 18.52 5.16 15.80
CA ILE A 236 18.47 3.72 15.64
C ILE A 236 19.28 3.07 16.76
N LYS A 237 18.74 2.01 17.35
CA LYS A 237 19.47 1.13 18.26
C LYS A 237 18.94 -0.29 18.10
N SER A 238 19.82 -1.29 18.18
CA SER A 238 19.42 -2.69 18.05
C SER A 238 20.00 -3.57 19.17
N THR A 239 19.46 -4.78 19.27
CA THR A 239 20.02 -5.85 20.11
C THR A 239 21.07 -6.69 19.38
N SER A 240 21.36 -6.39 18.10
CA SER A 240 22.39 -7.10 17.33
C SER A 240 23.78 -6.68 17.82
N PRO A 241 24.73 -7.63 18.01
CA PRO A 241 26.12 -7.30 18.30
C PRO A 241 26.86 -6.71 17.08
N HIS A 242 26.35 -6.95 15.87
CA HIS A 242 26.89 -6.45 14.60
C HIS A 242 25.76 -5.69 13.89
N ASP A 243 25.62 -4.40 14.17
CA ASP A 243 24.50 -3.62 13.63
C ASP A 243 24.63 -3.42 12.11
N ASP A 244 25.88 -3.39 11.62
CA ASP A 244 26.22 -3.14 10.22
C ASP A 244 25.67 -4.21 9.25
N ASP A 245 25.62 -5.46 9.69
CA ASP A 245 25.20 -6.61 8.87
C ASP A 245 23.71 -6.55 8.48
N TYR A 246 22.91 -5.76 9.21
CA TYR A 246 21.46 -5.68 9.04
C TYR A 246 20.98 -4.34 8.48
N HIS A 247 21.85 -3.63 7.78
CA HIS A 247 21.47 -2.42 7.03
C HIS A 247 20.92 -2.72 5.62
N ALA A 248 20.90 -3.98 5.20
CA ALA A 248 20.25 -4.42 3.97
C ALA A 248 18.75 -4.66 4.21
N TYR A 249 17.91 -3.90 3.50
CA TYR A 249 16.46 -3.98 3.54
C TYR A 249 15.95 -4.68 2.27
N ASP A 250 16.44 -5.89 2.02
CA ASP A 250 16.23 -6.61 0.77
C ASP A 250 14.76 -6.98 0.51
N HIS A 251 13.92 -7.07 1.56
CA HIS A 251 12.48 -7.31 1.38
C HIS A 251 11.70 -6.05 0.99
N VAL A 252 12.26 -4.85 1.18
CA VAL A 252 11.57 -3.59 0.93
C VAL A 252 11.45 -3.33 -0.56
N GLN A 253 10.20 -3.26 -1.01
CA GLN A 253 9.83 -2.91 -2.38
C GLN A 253 9.20 -1.52 -2.47
N ARG A 254 8.68 -1.01 -1.35
CA ARG A 254 7.98 0.27 -1.25
C ARG A 254 8.65 1.12 -0.17
N LEU A 255 9.18 2.29 -0.56
CA LEU A 255 9.84 3.21 0.37
C LEU A 255 9.05 4.51 0.43
N HIS A 256 8.68 4.93 1.63
CA HIS A 256 7.90 6.13 1.90
C HIS A 256 8.72 7.11 2.74
N TYR A 257 8.86 8.35 2.27
CA TYR A 257 9.53 9.40 3.02
C TYR A 257 8.52 10.34 3.64
N ASN A 258 8.48 10.37 4.97
CA ASN A 258 7.61 11.30 5.70
C ASN A 258 8.18 12.72 5.77
N SER A 259 9.43 12.93 5.35
CA SER A 259 10.06 14.25 5.40
C SER A 259 11.27 14.35 4.48
N CYS A 260 11.52 15.59 4.05
CA CYS A 260 12.51 15.93 3.05
C CYS A 260 13.97 15.90 3.55
N LEU A 261 14.22 15.82 4.86
CA LEU A 261 15.53 16.12 5.47
C LEU A 261 16.03 15.00 6.39
N SER A 262 16.38 13.83 5.84
CA SER A 262 16.95 12.74 6.64
C SER A 262 18.36 12.38 6.17
N GLU A 263 19.37 12.67 6.99
CA GLU A 263 20.75 12.24 6.76
C GLU A 263 20.94 10.73 6.98
N THR A 264 19.99 10.09 7.68
CA THR A 264 20.04 8.68 8.11
C THR A 264 20.04 7.68 6.96
N LEU A 265 19.83 8.11 5.71
CA LEU A 265 19.71 7.24 4.54
C LEU A 265 20.99 6.59 4.08
N SER A 266 22.14 7.20 4.35
CA SER A 266 23.41 6.56 4.00
C SER A 266 23.63 5.25 4.74
N LEU A 267 22.85 5.00 5.81
CA LEU A 267 22.90 3.78 6.61
C LEU A 267 22.05 2.64 6.04
N PHE A 268 21.24 2.86 5.00
CA PHE A 268 20.29 1.83 4.53
C PHE A 268 20.53 1.45 3.07
N GLN A 269 20.53 0.15 2.79
CA GLN A 269 20.62 -0.38 1.44
C GLN A 269 19.27 -0.98 1.03
N PHE A 270 18.69 -0.46 -0.05
CA PHE A 270 17.42 -0.94 -0.61
C PHE A 270 17.66 -1.55 -1.99
N ARG A 271 17.83 -2.88 -2.05
CA ARG A 271 18.22 -3.58 -3.30
C ARG A 271 17.06 -3.90 -4.23
N ASN A 272 15.85 -4.02 -3.71
CA ASN A 272 14.66 -4.48 -4.44
C ASN A 272 13.56 -3.40 -4.54
N LEU A 273 13.96 -2.13 -4.49
CA LEU A 273 13.01 -1.01 -4.48
C LEU A 273 12.28 -0.90 -5.82
N ARG A 274 10.95 -0.97 -5.79
CA ARG A 274 10.07 -0.86 -6.97
C ARG A 274 9.22 0.40 -6.97
N TYR A 275 8.96 0.94 -5.79
CA TYR A 275 8.14 2.12 -5.61
C TYR A 275 8.77 3.05 -4.58
N LEU A 276 8.94 4.31 -4.95
CA LEU A 276 9.48 5.37 -4.12
C LEU A 276 8.44 6.48 -3.99
N GLU A 277 8.11 6.88 -2.77
CA GLU A 277 7.18 7.97 -2.49
C GLU A 277 7.79 9.01 -1.58
N TYR A 278 7.68 10.26 -2.04
CA TYR A 278 8.37 11.44 -1.55
C TYR A 278 9.90 11.30 -1.72
N LEU A 279 10.49 12.13 -2.60
CA LEU A 279 11.94 12.09 -2.83
C LEU A 279 12.65 12.75 -1.63
N PRO A 280 13.59 12.08 -0.94
CA PRO A 280 14.46 12.75 0.02
C PRO A 280 15.27 13.82 -0.70
N ILE A 281 15.23 15.03 -0.14
CA ILE A 281 15.79 16.22 -0.73
C ILE A 281 17.22 16.40 -0.19
N TYR A 282 18.20 16.57 -1.08
CA TYR A 282 19.58 17.07 -0.83
C TYR A 282 20.79 16.11 -0.71
N LYS A 283 20.79 14.85 -1.15
CA LYS A 283 22.07 14.11 -1.13
C LYS A 283 22.33 13.20 -2.34
N ASP A 284 23.47 13.42 -2.99
CA ASP A 284 24.07 12.48 -3.97
C ASP A 284 24.19 11.06 -3.38
N SER A 285 24.30 10.93 -2.05
CA SER A 285 24.37 9.65 -1.36
C SER A 285 23.10 8.81 -1.42
N PHE A 286 21.93 9.38 -1.74
CA PHE A 286 20.72 8.57 -1.95
C PHE A 286 20.91 7.64 -3.15
N CYS A 287 21.38 8.24 -4.24
CA CYS A 287 21.60 7.58 -5.52
C CYS A 287 22.71 6.52 -5.47
N SER A 288 23.60 6.52 -4.46
CA SER A 288 24.60 5.47 -4.26
C SER A 288 24.09 4.28 -3.45
N ASN A 289 23.11 4.48 -2.56
CA ASN A 289 22.64 3.44 -1.64
C ASN A 289 21.33 2.77 -2.07
N VAL A 290 20.63 3.37 -3.03
CA VAL A 290 19.38 2.84 -3.56
C VAL A 290 19.58 2.37 -4.99
N ARG A 291 19.25 1.10 -5.22
CA ARG A 291 19.28 0.51 -6.55
C ARG A 291 17.99 0.90 -7.28
N THR A 292 18.07 1.91 -8.16
CA THR A 292 16.90 2.48 -8.85
C THR A 292 16.57 1.82 -10.18
N ASP A 293 17.41 0.91 -10.67
CA ASP A 293 17.17 0.21 -11.93
C ASP A 293 15.88 -0.63 -11.91
N LEU A 294 15.49 -1.13 -10.73
CA LEU A 294 14.23 -1.85 -10.49
C LEU A 294 13.03 -0.94 -10.20
N LEU A 295 13.22 0.38 -10.14
CA LEU A 295 12.16 1.33 -9.81
C LEU A 295 11.15 1.40 -10.95
N THR A 296 9.89 1.09 -10.64
CA THR A 296 8.77 1.07 -11.60
C THR A 296 7.80 2.22 -11.39
N SER A 297 7.77 2.81 -10.20
CA SER A 297 6.88 3.90 -9.85
C SER A 297 7.54 4.91 -8.93
N LEU A 298 7.32 6.19 -9.21
CA LEU A 298 7.83 7.30 -8.42
C LEU A 298 6.71 8.29 -8.11
N PHE A 299 6.53 8.62 -6.82
CA PHE A 299 5.71 9.74 -6.37
C PHE A 299 6.64 10.82 -5.83
N VAL A 300 6.57 12.03 -6.40
CA VAL A 300 7.25 13.22 -5.86
C VAL A 300 6.24 14.28 -5.43
N TYR A 301 6.48 14.87 -4.25
CA TYR A 301 5.86 16.13 -3.83
C TYR A 301 6.89 17.25 -3.95
N LEU A 302 6.63 18.22 -4.82
CA LEU A 302 7.55 19.34 -5.07
C LEU A 302 7.02 20.61 -4.42
N CYS A 303 7.64 20.99 -3.30
CA CYS A 303 7.46 22.31 -2.68
C CYS A 303 8.28 23.39 -3.41
N ASP A 304 9.41 23.01 -4.02
CA ASP A 304 10.37 23.92 -4.65
C ASP A 304 10.86 23.34 -5.99
N ILE A 305 11.12 24.23 -6.94
CA ILE A 305 11.60 23.93 -8.29
C ILE A 305 13.07 23.50 -8.31
N THR A 306 13.82 23.73 -7.22
CA THR A 306 15.23 23.33 -7.09
C THR A 306 15.46 21.82 -7.19
N PHE A 307 14.41 21.00 -7.07
CA PHE A 307 14.51 19.54 -7.11
C PHE A 307 14.39 18.92 -8.51
N LYS A 308 14.24 19.73 -9.57
CA LYS A 308 14.13 19.23 -10.95
C LYS A 308 15.28 18.30 -11.32
N SER A 309 16.53 18.72 -11.07
CA SER A 309 17.72 17.94 -11.45
C SER A 309 17.77 16.57 -10.77
N GLN A 310 17.34 16.47 -9.51
CA GLN A 310 17.32 15.20 -8.77
C GLN A 310 16.27 14.24 -9.34
N VAL A 311 15.09 14.75 -9.70
CA VAL A 311 14.06 13.93 -10.36
C VAL A 311 14.56 13.44 -11.72
N GLN A 312 15.25 14.29 -12.49
CA GLN A 312 15.82 13.88 -13.77
C GLN A 312 16.90 12.80 -13.60
N ILE A 313 17.79 12.92 -12.61
CA ILE A 313 18.79 11.87 -12.30
C ILE A 313 18.11 10.52 -12.01
N LEU A 314 16.96 10.52 -11.32
CA LEU A 314 16.21 9.28 -11.10
C LEU A 314 15.62 8.73 -12.39
N PHE A 315 15.10 9.59 -13.26
CA PHE A 315 14.58 9.16 -14.57
C PHE A 315 15.68 8.49 -15.40
N ASP A 316 16.87 9.09 -15.41
CA ASP A 316 18.03 8.56 -16.16
C ASP A 316 18.53 7.23 -15.60
N ARG A 317 18.46 7.04 -14.27
CA ARG A 317 18.91 5.81 -13.58
C ARG A 317 17.82 4.74 -13.43
N SER A 318 16.59 5.01 -13.88
CA SER A 318 15.45 4.11 -13.71
C SER A 318 14.84 3.75 -15.07
N PRO A 319 15.52 2.90 -15.87
CA PRO A 319 15.06 2.55 -17.22
C PRO A 319 13.70 1.82 -17.23
N HIS A 320 13.25 1.31 -16.09
CA HIS A 320 11.96 0.63 -15.92
C HIS A 320 10.88 1.49 -15.24
N LEU A 321 11.16 2.79 -15.01
CA LEU A 321 10.20 3.70 -14.39
C LEU A 321 9.02 3.98 -15.32
N TYR A 322 7.92 3.27 -15.09
CA TYR A 322 6.72 3.30 -15.93
C TYR A 322 5.70 4.35 -15.46
N SER A 323 5.61 4.56 -14.15
CA SER A 323 4.61 5.42 -13.51
C SER A 323 5.26 6.57 -12.76
N PHE A 324 4.80 7.79 -13.00
CA PHE A 324 5.24 8.98 -12.30
C PHE A 324 4.05 9.79 -11.79
N GLN A 325 4.04 10.07 -10.49
CA GLN A 325 3.05 10.89 -9.82
C GLN A 325 3.72 12.16 -9.30
N LEU A 326 3.15 13.30 -9.65
CA LEU A 326 3.65 14.59 -9.24
C LEU A 326 2.56 15.36 -8.50
N ARG A 327 2.87 15.76 -7.27
CA ARG A 327 2.09 16.73 -6.51
C ARG A 327 2.92 17.99 -6.35
N THR A 328 2.30 19.14 -6.55
CA THR A 328 2.95 20.44 -6.31
C THR A 328 1.90 21.48 -5.97
N ASP A 329 2.32 22.46 -5.17
CA ASP A 329 1.53 23.63 -4.81
C ASP A 329 1.58 24.73 -5.88
N ARG A 330 2.48 24.59 -6.86
CA ARG A 330 2.67 25.54 -7.96
C ARG A 330 2.29 24.90 -9.28
N ASN A 331 2.22 25.71 -10.34
CA ASN A 331 2.01 25.18 -11.67
C ASN A 331 3.25 24.35 -12.11
N PRO A 332 3.10 23.05 -12.41
CA PRO A 332 4.24 22.19 -12.69
C PRO A 332 4.80 22.34 -14.11
N LEU A 333 4.21 23.15 -14.99
CA LEU A 333 4.63 23.18 -16.40
C LEU A 333 6.11 23.44 -16.64
N SER A 334 6.67 24.42 -15.92
CA SER A 334 8.09 24.74 -16.04
C SER A 334 9.01 23.56 -15.66
N LEU A 335 8.49 22.53 -14.99
CA LEU A 335 9.22 21.30 -14.67
C LEU A 335 9.26 20.34 -15.87
N PHE A 336 8.18 20.30 -16.66
CA PHE A 336 7.99 19.28 -17.70
C PHE A 336 8.76 19.55 -19.00
N ASP A 337 9.12 20.81 -19.27
CA ASP A 337 9.91 21.16 -20.44
C ASP A 337 11.30 20.52 -20.42
N GLU A 338 11.83 20.24 -19.22
CA GLU A 338 13.17 19.68 -19.02
C GLU A 338 13.13 18.17 -18.72
N PHE A 339 12.01 17.66 -18.20
CA PHE A 339 11.91 16.25 -17.87
C PHE A 339 11.92 15.37 -19.10
N THR A 340 12.90 14.48 -19.15
CA THR A 340 13.01 13.46 -20.18
C THR A 340 13.02 12.08 -19.54
N SER A 341 12.21 11.19 -20.07
CA SER A 341 12.26 9.77 -19.74
C SER A 341 11.76 9.03 -20.96
N LYS A 342 12.29 7.84 -21.24
CA LYS A 342 11.80 7.00 -22.34
C LYS A 342 10.85 5.91 -21.87
N SER A 343 10.72 5.72 -20.56
CA SER A 343 10.01 4.58 -19.94
C SER A 343 8.66 4.98 -19.33
N ILE A 344 8.51 6.23 -18.90
CA ILE A 344 7.27 6.70 -18.28
C ILE A 344 6.14 6.69 -19.31
N ARG A 345 5.05 6.01 -18.99
CA ARG A 345 3.80 5.97 -19.78
C ARG A 345 2.58 6.34 -18.97
N GLN A 346 2.67 6.29 -17.65
CA GLN A 346 1.61 6.66 -16.74
C GLN A 346 1.99 7.90 -15.93
N LEU A 347 1.14 8.92 -15.99
CA LEU A 347 1.29 10.18 -15.30
C LEU A 347 0.08 10.47 -14.42
N ASP A 348 0.31 10.72 -13.13
CA ASP A 348 -0.70 11.29 -12.24
C ASP A 348 -0.27 12.70 -11.80
N LEU A 349 -0.88 13.68 -12.45
CA LEU A 349 -0.67 15.12 -12.28
C LEU A 349 -1.85 15.78 -11.57
N HIS A 350 -2.73 15.00 -10.96
CA HIS A 350 -3.79 15.57 -10.14
C HIS A 350 -3.13 16.41 -9.04
N SER A 351 -3.71 17.55 -8.70
CA SER A 351 -3.32 18.31 -7.51
C SER A 351 -4.60 18.92 -6.95
N PRO A 352 -4.85 18.82 -5.63
CA PRO A 352 -6.01 19.46 -5.04
C PRO A 352 -5.98 20.99 -5.19
N HIS A 353 -4.80 21.57 -5.44
CA HIS A 353 -4.59 23.02 -5.47
C HIS A 353 -4.28 23.57 -6.86
N ALA A 354 -3.96 22.72 -7.84
CA ALA A 354 -3.63 23.15 -9.19
C ALA A 354 -4.56 22.51 -10.23
N CYS A 355 -5.13 23.35 -11.09
CA CYS A 355 -5.89 22.94 -12.27
C CYS A 355 -5.13 23.39 -13.51
N TRP A 356 -5.19 22.57 -14.55
CA TRP A 356 -4.54 22.84 -15.82
C TRP A 356 -5.50 23.55 -16.77
N SER A 357 -5.09 24.73 -17.25
CA SER A 357 -5.78 25.45 -18.31
C SER A 357 -5.61 24.74 -19.65
N GLU A 358 -6.40 25.14 -20.65
CA GLU A 358 -6.27 24.61 -22.02
C GLU A 358 -4.90 24.93 -22.64
N GLN A 359 -4.36 26.12 -22.41
CA GLN A 359 -3.01 26.50 -22.84
C GLN A 359 -1.97 25.58 -22.22
N TYR A 360 -2.10 25.28 -20.94
CA TYR A 360 -1.16 24.43 -20.22
C TYR A 360 -1.22 22.97 -20.65
N CYS A 361 -2.42 22.46 -20.92
CA CYS A 361 -2.60 21.14 -21.52
C CYS A 361 -1.96 21.07 -22.92
N THR A 362 -2.06 22.14 -23.70
CA THR A 362 -1.45 22.23 -25.04
C THR A 362 0.07 22.15 -24.94
N ILE A 363 0.70 22.97 -24.09
CA ILE A 363 2.15 22.94 -23.88
C ILE A 363 2.59 21.56 -23.39
N PHE A 364 1.94 21.04 -22.36
CA PHE A 364 2.27 19.72 -21.79
C PHE A 364 2.21 18.60 -22.83
N SER A 365 1.19 18.59 -23.69
CA SER A 365 1.04 17.57 -24.73
C SER A 365 2.20 17.51 -25.74
N GLN A 366 3.01 18.58 -25.82
CA GLN A 366 4.18 18.68 -26.69
C GLN A 366 5.48 18.30 -25.99
N THR A 367 5.48 18.15 -24.66
CA THR A 367 6.65 17.73 -23.88
C THR A 367 7.00 16.27 -24.14
N SER A 368 8.24 15.87 -23.83
CA SER A 368 8.68 14.47 -23.97
C SER A 368 7.78 13.50 -23.20
N LEU A 369 7.42 13.84 -21.96
CA LEU A 369 6.50 13.04 -21.15
C LEU A 369 5.08 13.03 -21.72
N GLY A 370 4.57 14.17 -22.18
CA GLY A 370 3.24 14.28 -22.77
C GLY A 370 3.08 13.45 -24.04
N LEU A 371 4.07 13.47 -24.94
CA LEU A 371 4.03 12.77 -26.23
C LEU A 371 3.95 11.23 -26.08
N GLN A 372 4.58 10.66 -25.05
CA GLN A 372 4.60 9.21 -24.82
C GLN A 372 3.57 8.74 -23.78
N CYS A 373 2.88 9.65 -23.11
CA CYS A 373 1.93 9.31 -22.06
C CYS A 373 0.74 8.52 -22.63
N GLU A 374 0.48 7.36 -22.04
CA GLU A 374 -0.64 6.48 -22.39
C GLU A 374 -1.77 6.59 -21.36
N VAL A 375 -1.44 6.84 -20.10
CA VAL A 375 -2.41 6.94 -19.00
C VAL A 375 -2.17 8.23 -18.24
N LEU A 376 -3.14 9.14 -18.28
CA LEU A 376 -3.07 10.43 -17.60
C LEU A 376 -4.16 10.56 -16.55
N ALA A 377 -3.79 10.95 -15.33
CA ALA A 377 -4.70 11.48 -14.33
C ALA A 377 -4.38 12.96 -14.09
N ILE A 378 -5.37 13.86 -14.19
CA ILE A 378 -5.14 15.30 -14.17
C ILE A 378 -6.35 16.07 -13.64
N ALA A 379 -6.13 17.25 -13.07
CA ALA A 379 -7.17 18.22 -12.75
C ALA A 379 -7.14 19.37 -13.77
N VAL A 380 -8.26 19.71 -14.39
CA VAL A 380 -8.35 20.76 -15.42
C VAL A 380 -9.30 21.88 -14.98
N GLU A 381 -9.06 23.08 -15.46
CA GLU A 381 -9.91 24.24 -15.15
C GLU A 381 -11.28 24.13 -15.81
N ASN A 382 -11.33 23.57 -17.01
CA ASN A 382 -12.56 23.46 -17.79
C ASN A 382 -12.56 22.18 -18.65
N ARG A 383 -13.74 21.79 -19.09
CA ARG A 383 -13.93 20.62 -19.95
C ARG A 383 -13.33 20.76 -21.35
N THR A 384 -13.02 21.97 -21.84
CA THR A 384 -12.38 22.15 -23.16
C THR A 384 -10.93 21.69 -23.15
N ALA A 385 -10.23 21.83 -22.03
CA ALA A 385 -8.90 21.26 -21.82
C ALA A 385 -8.87 19.73 -22.01
N ILE A 386 -9.96 19.02 -21.67
CA ILE A 386 -10.10 17.57 -21.94
C ILE A 386 -10.03 17.30 -23.45
N LEU A 387 -10.74 18.10 -24.26
CA LEU A 387 -10.71 17.96 -25.71
C LEU A 387 -9.31 18.22 -26.28
N CYS A 388 -8.60 19.21 -25.73
CA CYS A 388 -7.23 19.51 -26.13
C CYS A 388 -6.29 18.31 -25.86
N LEU A 389 -6.34 17.72 -24.66
CA LEU A 389 -5.52 16.56 -24.32
C LEU A 389 -5.80 15.37 -25.24
N VAL A 390 -7.08 15.02 -25.44
CA VAL A 390 -7.47 13.87 -26.28
C VAL A 390 -7.04 14.07 -27.74
N LYS A 391 -7.08 15.30 -28.26
CA LYS A 391 -6.66 15.58 -29.65
C LYS A 391 -5.14 15.62 -29.82
N SER A 392 -4.42 16.16 -28.84
CA SER A 392 -2.99 16.45 -28.97
C SER A 392 -2.10 15.27 -28.54
N MET A 393 -2.53 14.45 -27.58
CA MET A 393 -1.75 13.34 -27.04
C MET A 393 -2.04 12.04 -27.79
N ARG A 394 -1.28 11.78 -28.86
CA ARG A 394 -1.52 10.66 -29.80
C ARG A 394 -1.47 9.26 -29.16
N ASN A 395 -0.72 9.09 -28.08
CA ASN A 395 -0.56 7.80 -27.40
C ASN A 395 -1.53 7.63 -26.23
N LEU A 396 -2.35 8.64 -25.90
CA LEU A 396 -3.24 8.61 -24.75
C LEU A 396 -4.35 7.57 -24.95
N ARG A 397 -4.40 6.58 -24.07
CA ARG A 397 -5.38 5.47 -24.05
C ARG A 397 -6.37 5.59 -22.90
N ALA A 398 -5.97 6.21 -21.80
CA ALA A 398 -6.84 6.43 -20.66
C ALA A 398 -6.61 7.81 -20.04
N LEU A 399 -7.71 8.52 -19.79
CA LEU A 399 -7.70 9.83 -19.13
C LEU A 399 -8.65 9.80 -17.94
N THR A 400 -8.13 10.04 -16.74
CA THR A 400 -8.93 10.28 -15.53
C THR A 400 -8.85 11.75 -15.17
N VAL A 401 -9.95 12.47 -15.32
CA VAL A 401 -9.97 13.92 -15.19
C VAL A 401 -10.93 14.40 -14.11
N PHE A 402 -10.46 15.35 -13.30
CA PHE A 402 -11.28 16.21 -12.46
C PHE A 402 -11.41 17.56 -13.16
N SER A 403 -12.63 18.02 -13.47
CA SER A 403 -12.85 19.29 -14.18
C SER A 403 -13.54 20.29 -13.27
N ARG A 404 -12.92 21.45 -12.98
CA ARG A 404 -13.45 22.42 -12.01
C ARG A 404 -14.82 22.99 -12.40
N ASP A 405 -15.13 23.03 -13.69
CA ASP A 405 -16.43 23.44 -14.25
C ASP A 405 -17.48 22.30 -14.30
N ASP A 406 -17.20 21.14 -13.69
CA ASP A 406 -18.17 20.06 -13.56
C ASP A 406 -19.21 20.42 -12.49
N PRO A 407 -20.51 20.59 -12.85
CA PRO A 407 -21.56 20.95 -11.90
C PRO A 407 -21.72 19.95 -10.75
N TRP A 408 -21.25 18.71 -10.93
CA TRP A 408 -21.25 17.67 -9.89
C TRP A 408 -20.37 18.02 -8.68
N ILE A 409 -19.39 18.92 -8.83
CA ILE A 409 -18.52 19.34 -7.73
C ILE A 409 -19.27 20.24 -6.73
N MET A 410 -20.29 20.98 -7.20
CA MET A 410 -20.97 21.99 -6.38
C MET A 410 -22.21 21.47 -5.64
N LYS A 411 -22.66 20.23 -5.91
CA LYS A 411 -23.85 19.67 -5.28
C LYS A 411 -23.45 18.74 -4.15
N LEU A 412 -23.76 19.14 -2.92
CA LEU A 412 -23.60 18.32 -1.71
C LEU A 412 -24.55 17.11 -1.67
N ASP A 413 -25.47 16.97 -2.62
CA ASP A 413 -26.52 15.95 -2.67
C ASP A 413 -26.25 14.98 -3.83
N TYR A 414 -25.29 14.08 -3.61
CA TYR A 414 -24.63 13.23 -4.61
C TYR A 414 -25.47 12.05 -5.12
N ASP A 415 -26.59 11.72 -4.45
CA ASP A 415 -27.33 10.48 -4.71
C ASP A 415 -28.50 10.62 -5.69
N ARG A 416 -28.71 11.80 -6.31
CA ARG A 416 -30.00 12.10 -6.99
C ARG A 416 -29.94 12.46 -8.46
N ILE A 417 -28.78 12.56 -9.10
CA ILE A 417 -28.73 12.82 -10.54
C ILE A 417 -28.57 11.47 -11.26
N PRO A 418 -29.58 11.00 -12.01
CA PRO A 418 -29.44 9.81 -12.82
C PRO A 418 -28.24 9.94 -13.77
N PRO A 419 -27.49 8.87 -14.05
CA PRO A 419 -26.38 8.90 -15.03
C PRO A 419 -26.81 9.49 -16.38
N GLU A 420 -28.07 9.29 -16.75
CA GLU A 420 -28.69 9.81 -17.97
C GLU A 420 -28.81 11.33 -17.98
N GLU A 421 -28.77 12.02 -16.84
CA GLU A 421 -28.85 13.48 -16.75
C GLU A 421 -27.48 14.15 -16.63
N ASP A 422 -26.40 13.37 -16.72
CA ASP A 422 -25.06 13.89 -16.61
C ASP A 422 -24.66 14.73 -17.82
N ARG A 423 -24.95 16.04 -17.71
CA ARG A 423 -24.64 17.05 -18.73
C ARG A 423 -23.15 17.10 -19.07
N HIS A 424 -22.26 16.75 -18.14
CA HIS A 424 -20.82 16.78 -18.40
C HIS A 424 -20.41 15.61 -19.29
N ILE A 425 -20.83 14.38 -18.97
CA ILE A 425 -20.59 13.21 -19.83
C ILE A 425 -21.27 13.39 -21.19
N LYS A 426 -22.54 13.81 -21.23
CA LYS A 426 -23.26 14.05 -22.49
C LYS A 426 -22.54 15.05 -23.39
N TRP A 427 -22.04 16.14 -22.81
CA TRP A 427 -21.27 17.13 -23.56
C TRP A 427 -19.97 16.53 -24.13
N LEU A 428 -19.25 15.72 -23.36
CA LEU A 428 -18.04 15.04 -23.84
C LEU A 428 -18.36 14.04 -24.95
N GLN A 429 -19.42 13.23 -24.79
CA GLN A 429 -19.87 12.27 -25.82
C GLN A 429 -20.24 12.94 -27.15
N GLN A 430 -20.78 14.16 -27.12
CA GLN A 430 -21.10 14.93 -28.33
C GLN A 430 -19.88 15.51 -29.05
N ARG A 431 -18.74 15.66 -28.35
CA ARG A 431 -17.56 16.40 -28.84
C ARG A 431 -16.33 15.52 -29.06
N LEU A 432 -16.30 14.34 -28.47
CA LEU A 432 -15.23 13.36 -28.63
C LEU A 432 -15.62 12.30 -29.67
N PRO A 433 -14.63 11.63 -30.29
CA PRO A 433 -14.90 10.51 -31.18
C PRO A 433 -15.75 9.42 -30.50
N SER A 434 -16.58 8.72 -31.27
CA SER A 434 -17.38 7.60 -30.77
C SER A 434 -16.53 6.41 -30.29
N THR A 435 -15.24 6.39 -30.62
CA THR A 435 -14.27 5.42 -30.07
C THR A 435 -13.92 5.70 -28.61
N CYS A 436 -14.31 6.84 -28.05
CA CYS A 436 -14.09 7.15 -26.64
C CYS A 436 -15.22 6.58 -25.77
N THR A 437 -14.87 5.70 -24.83
CA THR A 437 -15.82 5.27 -23.78
C THR A 437 -15.68 6.18 -22.57
N ILE A 438 -16.76 6.84 -22.16
CA ILE A 438 -16.76 7.86 -21.11
C ILE A 438 -17.65 7.40 -19.95
N SER A 439 -17.13 7.45 -18.73
CA SER A 439 -17.86 7.03 -17.52
C SER A 439 -17.43 7.82 -16.29
N ARG A 440 -18.33 7.98 -15.31
CA ARG A 440 -17.95 8.48 -13.98
C ARG A 440 -17.35 7.37 -13.13
N ILE A 441 -16.37 7.72 -12.32
CA ILE A 441 -15.78 6.80 -11.34
C ILE A 441 -16.71 6.78 -10.11
N LYS A 442 -17.42 5.68 -9.88
CA LYS A 442 -18.42 5.58 -8.78
C LYS A 442 -17.88 5.97 -7.40
N SER A 443 -16.62 5.61 -7.10
CA SER A 443 -15.98 5.94 -5.82
C SER A 443 -15.48 7.38 -5.72
N LEU A 444 -15.40 8.09 -6.85
CA LEU A 444 -14.88 9.44 -6.98
C LEU A 444 -15.77 10.19 -7.98
N GLN A 445 -17.02 10.45 -7.61
CA GLN A 445 -18.05 10.94 -8.54
C GLN A 445 -17.69 12.27 -9.22
N ASN A 446 -16.77 13.04 -8.65
CA ASN A 446 -16.19 14.25 -9.24
C ASN A 446 -15.13 13.98 -10.33
N LYS A 447 -14.87 12.72 -10.68
CA LYS A 447 -13.91 12.31 -11.70
C LYS A 447 -14.59 11.57 -12.84
N VAL A 448 -14.22 11.96 -14.05
CA VAL A 448 -14.62 11.30 -15.29
C VAL A 448 -13.43 10.49 -15.80
N ARG A 449 -13.71 9.26 -16.23
CA ARG A 449 -12.75 8.38 -16.90
C ARG A 449 -13.13 8.23 -18.36
N LEU A 450 -12.15 8.46 -19.23
CA LEU A 450 -12.23 8.25 -20.66
C LEU A 450 -11.28 7.12 -21.04
N TRP A 451 -11.77 6.17 -21.82
CA TRP A 451 -10.98 5.16 -22.53
C TRP A 451 -10.96 5.54 -24.01
N ILE A 452 -9.77 5.62 -24.59
CA ILE A 452 -9.53 6.09 -25.97
C ILE A 452 -8.96 4.89 -26.73
N HIS A 453 -9.70 4.43 -27.73
CA HIS A 453 -9.40 3.23 -28.52
C HIS A 453 -8.75 3.55 -29.87
#